data_AF-A0A9X4BF97-F1
#
_entry.id   AF-A0A9X4BF97-F1
#
_cell.length_a   1.000
_cell.length_b   1.000
_cell.length_c   1.000
_cell.angle_alpha   90.00
_cell.angle_beta   90.00
_cell.angle_gamma   90.00
#
_symmetry.space_group_name_H-M   'P 1'
#
loop_
_entity.id
_entity.type
_entity.pdbx_description
1 polymer ?
#
loop_
_entity_poly.entity_id
_entity_poly.type
_entity_poly.pdbx_seq_one_letter_code
_entity_poly.pdbx_strand_id
1 'polypeptide(L)'
;NGGVHLNSGIPNRAFSLTATAPGGYAWDQAGRIWYNTICDPQLPNDADSTTFAEATLAHATQLSGRQSPQVQALYEAWTSVGVALR
;
A
#
# COMPACT_ATOMS: atom_id res chain seq x y z
N ASN A 1 18.75 12.66 8.12
CA ASN A 1 17.89 11.70 7.40
C ASN A 1 16.80 11.09 8.30
N GLY A 2 16.10 11.87 9.13
CA GLY A 2 14.78 11.58 9.74
C GLY A 2 14.40 10.16 10.22
N GLY A 3 15.33 9.23 10.43
CA GLY A 3 15.00 7.83 10.68
C GLY A 3 14.52 7.03 9.46
N VAL A 4 14.90 7.39 8.23
CA VAL A 4 14.38 6.72 6.99
C VAL A 4 14.54 5.20 6.97
N HIS A 5 15.65 4.66 7.51
CA HIS A 5 15.86 3.21 7.62
C HIS A 5 15.22 2.58 8.87
N LEU A 6 14.86 3.38 9.86
CA LEU A 6 14.16 2.92 11.06
C LEU A 6 12.65 2.80 10.79
N ASN A 7 12.11 3.73 10.01
CA ASN A 7 10.67 3.84 9.76
C ASN A 7 10.20 3.05 8.53
N SER A 8 11.12 2.55 7.70
CA SER A 8 10.79 1.74 6.51
C SER A 8 10.08 0.41 6.87
N GLY A 9 10.21 -0.06 8.11
CA GLY A 9 9.51 -1.24 8.60
C GLY A 9 7.99 -1.14 8.52
N ILE A 10 7.43 0.06 8.66
CA ILE A 10 5.97 0.33 8.60
C ILE A 10 5.41 -0.01 7.21
N PRO A 11 5.85 0.65 6.11
CA PRO A 11 5.37 0.33 4.77
C PRO A 11 5.77 -1.09 4.32
N ASN A 12 6.93 -1.60 4.75
CA ASN A 12 7.34 -2.98 4.45
C ASN A 12 6.37 -4.01 5.06
N ARG A 13 5.92 -3.78 6.30
CA ARG A 13 4.96 -4.67 6.95
C ARG A 13 3.58 -4.57 6.29
N ALA A 14 3.14 -3.37 5.90
CA ALA A 14 1.89 -3.20 5.14
C ALA A 14 1.92 -3.96 3.81
N PHE A 15 3.03 -3.88 3.06
CA PHE A 15 3.21 -4.66 1.82
C PHE A 15 3.13 -6.16 2.10
N SER A 16 3.88 -6.64 3.11
CA SER A 16 3.92 -8.06 3.46
C SER A 16 2.52 -8.60 3.78
N LEU A 17 1.73 -7.87 4.57
CA LEU A 17 0.38 -8.29 4.93
C LEU A 17 -0.55 -8.31 3.71
N THR A 18 -0.49 -7.27 2.88
CA THR A 18 -1.26 -7.20 1.63
C THR A 18 -0.93 -8.37 0.70
N ALA A 19 0.34 -8.73 0.56
CA ALA A 19 0.77 -9.83 -0.30
C ALA A 19 0.36 -11.20 0.24
N THR A 20 0.31 -11.38 1.57
CA THR A 20 -0.03 -12.67 2.18
C THR A 20 -1.53 -12.95 2.28
N ALA A 21 -2.38 -11.92 2.35
CA ALA A 21 -3.82 -12.09 2.58
C ALA A 21 -4.57 -12.85 1.46
N PRO A 22 -4.41 -12.51 0.15
CA PRO A 22 -5.08 -13.24 -0.93
C PRO A 22 -4.34 -14.51 -1.36
N GLY A 23 -3.11 -14.74 -0.88
CA GLY A 23 -2.22 -15.80 -1.37
C GLY A 23 -1.76 -15.60 -2.82
N GLY A 24 -1.14 -16.63 -3.40
CA GLY A 24 -0.59 -16.57 -4.76
C GLY A 24 0.76 -15.83 -4.82
N TYR A 25 1.10 -15.29 -5.99
CA TYR A 25 2.38 -14.60 -6.17
C TYR A 25 2.29 -13.12 -5.77
N ALA A 26 3.22 -12.68 -4.91
CA ALA A 26 3.23 -11.31 -4.39
C ALA A 26 3.29 -10.23 -5.49
N TRP A 27 3.91 -10.54 -6.64
CA TRP A 27 4.04 -9.59 -7.75
C TRP A 27 2.75 -9.41 -8.57
N ASP A 28 1.79 -10.33 -8.50
CA ASP A 28 0.60 -10.27 -9.35
C ASP A 28 -0.39 -9.18 -8.91
N GLN A 29 -0.53 -8.96 -7.60
CA GLN A 29 -1.47 -8.00 -7.05
C GLN A 29 -0.77 -6.93 -6.20
N ALA A 30 -0.20 -7.31 -5.06
CA ALA A 30 0.47 -6.36 -4.16
C ALA A 30 1.62 -5.62 -4.88
N GLY A 31 2.45 -6.36 -5.63
CA GLY A 31 3.54 -5.77 -6.42
C GLY A 31 3.04 -4.79 -7.48
N ARG A 32 1.96 -5.12 -8.20
CA ARG A 32 1.36 -4.20 -9.18
C ARG A 32 0.79 -2.94 -8.54
N ILE A 33 0.10 -3.06 -7.41
CA ILE A 33 -0.42 -1.92 -6.66
C ILE A 33 0.72 -0.98 -6.25
N TRP A 34 1.79 -1.53 -5.63
CA TRP A 34 2.95 -0.73 -5.21
C TRP A 34 3.66 -0.10 -6.39
N TYR A 35 3.90 -0.87 -7.46
CA TYR A 35 4.60 -0.39 -8.66
C TYR A 35 3.83 0.75 -9.33
N ASN A 36 2.52 0.59 -9.53
CA ASN A 36 1.70 1.65 -10.12
C ASN A 36 1.69 2.90 -9.25
N THR A 37 1.69 2.73 -7.92
CA THR A 37 1.73 3.85 -6.97
C THR A 37 3.03 4.63 -7.06
N ILE A 38 4.20 3.97 -7.08
CA ILE A 38 5.51 4.66 -7.19
C ILE A 38 5.77 5.26 -8.58
N CYS A 39 5.09 4.75 -9.60
CA CYS A 39 5.16 5.29 -10.97
C CYS A 39 4.12 6.39 -11.23
N ASP A 40 3.23 6.67 -10.29
CA ASP A 40 2.20 7.70 -10.44
C ASP A 40 2.81 9.10 -10.36
N PRO A 41 2.75 9.92 -11.42
CA PRO A 41 3.27 11.29 -11.39
C PRO A 41 2.51 12.21 -10.42
N GLN A 42 1.35 11.78 -9.91
CA GLN A 42 0.59 12.51 -8.89
C GLN A 42 1.09 12.24 -7.46
N LEU A 43 1.93 11.22 -7.24
CA LEU A 43 2.52 10.96 -5.93
C LEU A 43 3.55 12.06 -5.60
N PRO A 44 3.37 12.83 -4.51
CA PRO A 44 4.34 13.86 -4.13
C PRO A 44 5.71 13.28 -3.78
N ASN A 45 6.79 14.00 -4.11
CA ASN A 45 8.16 13.59 -3.77
C ASN A 45 8.42 13.54 -2.26
N ASP A 46 7.61 14.23 -1.47
CA ASP A 46 7.64 14.29 -0.01
C ASP A 46 6.44 13.57 0.64
N ALA A 47 5.80 12.64 -0.09
CA ALA A 47 4.69 11.85 0.41
C ALA A 47 5.05 11.16 1.75
N ASP A 48 4.20 11.37 2.75
CA ASP A 48 4.27 10.63 4.00
C ASP A 48 3.59 9.26 3.89
N SER A 49 3.62 8.47 4.97
CA SER A 49 3.03 7.14 4.97
C SER A 49 1.51 7.15 4.73
N THR A 50 0.81 8.19 5.17
CA THR A 50 -0.64 8.31 4.98
C THR A 50 -0.96 8.58 3.51
N THR A 51 -0.26 9.54 2.90
CA THR A 51 -0.39 9.90 1.49
C THR A 51 -0.08 8.70 0.59
N PHE A 52 0.99 7.97 0.90
CA PHE A 52 1.35 6.77 0.16
C PHE A 52 0.30 5.66 0.33
N ALA A 53 -0.23 5.47 1.54
CA ALA A 53 -1.27 4.48 1.81
C ALA A 53 -2.56 4.78 1.02
N GLU A 54 -3.00 6.04 1.01
CA GLU A 54 -4.17 6.49 0.24
C GLU A 54 -3.95 6.29 -1.27
N ALA A 55 -2.75 6.60 -1.78
CA ALA A 55 -2.40 6.36 -3.17
C ALA A 55 -2.45 4.86 -3.52
N THR A 56 -1.92 3.97 -2.67
CA THR A 56 -2.03 2.52 -2.89
C THR A 56 -3.50 2.05 -2.92
N LEU A 57 -4.37 2.59 -2.06
CA LEU A 57 -5.80 2.28 -2.09
C LEU A 57 -6.49 2.74 -3.38
N ALA A 58 -6.12 3.92 -3.89
CA ALA A 58 -6.65 4.42 -5.16
C ALA A 58 -6.28 3.47 -6.31
N HIS A 59 -5.02 3.07 -6.40
CA HIS A 59 -4.53 2.12 -7.40
C HIS A 59 -5.17 0.73 -7.25
N ALA A 60 -5.29 0.22 -6.02
CA ALA A 60 -5.98 -1.05 -5.76
C ALA A 60 -7.46 -1.00 -6.17
N THR A 61 -8.15 0.11 -5.88
CA THR A 61 -9.54 0.32 -6.27
C THR A 61 -9.71 0.34 -7.78
N GLN A 62 -8.79 0.95 -8.51
CA GLN A 62 -8.80 0.97 -9.97
C GLN A 62 -8.52 -0.42 -10.57
N LEU A 63 -7.59 -1.19 -9.99
CA LEU A 63 -7.18 -2.50 -10.50
C LEU A 63 -8.19 -3.61 -10.23
N SER A 64 -8.82 -3.61 -9.04
CA SER A 64 -9.61 -4.74 -8.56
C SER A 64 -11.05 -4.38 -8.23
N GLY A 65 -11.40 -3.09 -8.23
CA GLY A 65 -12.71 -2.59 -7.81
C GLY A 65 -12.79 -2.33 -6.31
N ARG A 66 -13.57 -1.31 -5.93
CA ARG A 66 -13.65 -0.78 -4.56
C ARG A 66 -14.04 -1.82 -3.50
N GLN A 67 -14.92 -2.76 -3.86
CA GLN A 67 -15.43 -3.78 -2.92
C GLN A 67 -14.65 -5.11 -3.00
N SER A 68 -13.47 -5.09 -3.61
CA SER A 68 -12.66 -6.30 -3.77
C SER A 68 -11.96 -6.72 -2.47
N PRO A 69 -11.73 -8.03 -2.28
CA PRO A 69 -10.92 -8.52 -1.15
C PRO A 69 -9.53 -7.88 -1.08
N GLN A 70 -8.97 -7.48 -2.22
CA GLN A 70 -7.67 -6.81 -2.32
C GLN A 70 -7.68 -5.43 -1.69
N VAL A 71 -8.71 -4.63 -1.99
CA VAL A 71 -8.88 -3.30 -1.39
C VAL A 71 -9.10 -3.43 0.11
N GLN A 72 -9.90 -4.40 0.54
CA GLN A 72 -10.12 -4.68 1.97
C GLN A 72 -8.81 -5.09 2.67
N ALA A 73 -8.07 -6.03 2.10
CA ALA A 73 -6.79 -6.50 2.67
C ALA A 73 -5.74 -5.39 2.75
N LEU A 74 -5.69 -4.51 1.75
CA LEU A 74 -4.79 -3.35 1.75
C LEU A 74 -5.17 -2.33 2.83
N TYR A 75 -6.46 -2.04 2.98
CA TYR A 75 -6.97 -1.17 4.05
C TYR A 75 -6.60 -1.73 5.44
N GLU A 76 -6.85 -3.01 5.66
CA GLU A 76 -6.49 -3.71 6.91
C GLU A 76 -4.98 -3.73 7.15
N ALA A 77 -4.17 -3.93 6.10
CA ALA A 77 -2.73 -3.93 6.21
C ALA A 77 -2.18 -2.57 6.69
N TRP A 78 -2.63 -1.47 6.11
CA TRP A 78 -2.21 -0.12 6.53
C TRP A 78 -2.67 0.23 7.95
N THR A 79 -3.93 -0.05 8.26
CA THR A 79 -4.47 0.19 9.61
C THR A 79 -3.76 -0.64 10.68
N SER A 80 -3.37 -1.89 10.37
CA SER A 80 -2.64 -2.75 11.30
C SER A 80 -1.23 -2.26 11.66
N VAL A 81 -0.62 -1.46 10.77
CA VAL A 81 0.70 -0.84 11.02
C VAL A 81 0.57 0.58 11.57
N GLY A 82 -0.64 0.97 11.99
CA GLY A 82 -0.92 2.26 12.63
C GLY A 82 -1.09 3.43 11.66
N VAL A 83 -1.23 3.18 10.34
CA VAL A 83 -1.51 4.21 9.34
C VAL A 83 -3.02 4.28 9.12
N ALA A 84 -3.66 5.33 9.61
CA ALA A 84 -5.09 5.55 9.45
C ALA A 84 -5.39 6.14 8.06
N LEU A 85 -6.30 5.48 7.34
CA LEU A 85 -6.78 5.87 6.02
C LEU A 85 -8.10 6.63 6.17
N ARG A 86 -8.28 7.71 5.41
CA ARG A 86 -9.47 8.58 5.47
C ARG A 86 -10.51 8.25 4.40
#